data_AF-A0A945CL28-F1
#
_entry.id   AF-A0A945CL28-F1
#
_cell.length_a   1.000
_cell.length_b   1.000
_cell.length_c   1.000
_cell.angle_alpha   90.00
_cell.angle_beta   90.00
_cell.angle_gamma   90.00
#
_symmetry.space_group_name_H-M   'P 1'
#
loop_
_entity.id
_entity.type
_entity.pdbx_description
1 polymer ?
#
loop_
_entity_poly.entity_id
_entity_poly.type
_entity_poly.pdbx_seq_one_letter_code
_entity_poly.pdbx_strand_id
1 'polypeptide(L)'
;LDVVDGYIAVPKGPGLGVEIDEKAIDKYRVDEQEPTPKTLYRRKKRILRISWPGVGKKKRVWEFTTEEFYQKAFYSGNIPGFERGVSLEVIENDRSASFKKHHARLREAGC
;
A
#
# COMPACT_ATOMS: atom_id res chain seq x y z
N LEU A 1 29.50 -5.82 10.55
CA LEU A 1 29.28 -6.22 11.96
C LEU A 1 28.80 -7.63 11.93
N ASP A 2 29.47 -8.51 12.66
CA ASP A 2 29.14 -9.93 12.60
C ASP A 2 28.00 -10.23 13.57
N VAL A 3 27.07 -11.06 13.12
CA VAL A 3 26.03 -11.64 13.96
C VAL A 3 26.63 -12.91 14.57
N VAL A 4 26.72 -12.96 15.91
CA VAL A 4 27.24 -14.11 16.65
C VAL A 4 26.17 -14.54 17.66
N ASP A 5 25.73 -15.79 17.58
CA ASP A 5 24.68 -16.37 18.43
C ASP A 5 23.37 -15.58 18.48
N GLY A 6 23.03 -14.90 17.37
CA GLY A 6 21.83 -14.06 17.28
C GLY A 6 21.98 -12.66 17.86
N TYR A 7 23.18 -12.30 18.31
CA TYR A 7 23.52 -10.97 18.83
C TYR A 7 24.48 -10.23 17.90
N ILE A 8 24.39 -8.90 17.89
CA ILE A 8 25.35 -8.01 17.24
C ILE A 8 25.95 -7.10 18.30
N ALA A 9 27.27 -6.96 18.31
CA ALA A 9 27.95 -6.01 19.20
C ALA A 9 27.66 -4.56 18.77
N VAL A 10 27.31 -3.71 19.74
CA VAL A 10 27.13 -2.27 19.50
C VAL A 10 28.49 -1.64 19.17
N PRO A 11 28.61 -0.86 18.08
CA PRO A 11 29.85 -0.17 17.74
C PRO A 11 30.31 0.81 18.83
N LYS A 12 31.63 0.92 19.05
CA LYS A 12 32.23 1.77 20.10
C LYS A 12 32.80 3.10 19.58
N GLY A 13 32.79 3.32 18.26
CA GLY A 13 33.28 4.56 17.66
C GLY A 13 32.33 5.75 17.90
N PRO A 14 32.76 6.98 17.55
CA PRO A 14 31.93 8.17 17.68
C PRO A 14 30.69 8.12 16.77
N GLY A 15 29.61 8.78 17.18
CA GLY A 15 28.35 8.83 16.42
C GLY A 15 27.70 7.46 16.30
N LEU A 16 27.42 7.02 15.06
CA LEU A 16 26.91 5.66 14.79
C LEU A 16 28.01 4.59 14.91
N GLY A 17 29.29 4.98 15.02
CA GLY A 17 30.44 4.09 15.21
C GLY A 17 30.73 3.14 14.05
N VAL A 18 30.26 3.46 12.84
CA VAL A 18 30.45 2.65 11.62
C VAL A 18 31.11 3.49 10.52
N GLU A 19 31.93 2.85 9.71
CA GLU A 19 32.49 3.45 8.49
C GLU A 19 31.49 3.35 7.34
N ILE A 20 31.44 4.37 6.49
CA ILE A 20 30.55 4.45 5.33
C ILE A 20 31.26 3.90 4.09
N ASP A 21 30.55 3.08 3.31
CA ASP A 21 31.00 2.69 1.96
C ASP A 21 30.59 3.74 0.94
N GLU A 22 31.49 4.69 0.67
CA GLU A 22 31.26 5.78 -0.28
C GLU A 22 30.92 5.29 -1.70
N LYS A 23 31.49 4.15 -2.12
CA LYS A 23 31.19 3.57 -3.44
C LYS A 23 29.76 3.06 -3.50
N ALA A 24 29.25 2.50 -2.41
CA ALA A 24 27.85 2.09 -2.32
C ALA A 24 26.93 3.31 -2.34
N ILE A 25 27.26 4.38 -1.61
CA ILE A 25 26.49 5.63 -1.64
C ILE A 25 26.39 6.17 -3.07
N ASP A 26 27.50 6.27 -3.79
CA ASP A 26 27.50 6.76 -5.17
C ASP A 26 26.70 5.85 -6.12
N LYS A 27 26.84 4.53 -5.99
CA LYS A 27 26.13 3.56 -6.83
C LYS A 27 24.61 3.59 -6.64
N TYR A 28 24.16 3.82 -5.41
CA TYR A 28 22.75 3.77 -5.04
C TYR A 28 22.13 5.15 -4.82
N ARG A 29 22.85 6.23 -5.15
CA ARG A 29 22.32 7.58 -5.11
C ARG A 29 21.13 7.69 -6.06
N VAL A 30 20.04 8.26 -5.56
CA VAL A 30 18.84 8.58 -6.34
C VAL A 30 18.67 10.09 -6.38
N ASP A 31 18.08 10.60 -7.46
CA ASP A 31 17.63 11.99 -7.50
C ASP A 31 16.50 12.17 -6.47
N GLU A 32 16.62 13.17 -5.60
CA GLU A 32 15.61 13.49 -4.59
C GLU A 32 14.25 13.86 -5.21
N GLN A 33 14.26 14.35 -6.46
CA GLN A 33 13.06 14.69 -7.21
C GLN A 33 12.41 13.47 -7.87
N GLU A 34 13.12 12.35 -7.97
CA GLU A 34 12.59 11.12 -8.58
C GLU A 34 11.42 10.60 -7.72
N PRO A 35 10.22 10.43 -8.30
CA PRO A 35 9.09 9.92 -7.54
C PRO A 35 9.38 8.50 -7.03
N THR A 36 9.23 8.32 -5.72
CA THR A 36 9.34 6.97 -5.12
C THR A 36 8.41 5.96 -5.80
N PRO A 37 8.73 4.66 -5.79
CA PRO A 37 7.83 3.62 -6.29
C PRO A 37 6.41 3.70 -5.71
N LYS A 38 6.30 4.09 -4.42
CA LYS A 38 5.01 4.33 -3.75
C LYS A 38 4.25 5.49 -4.37
N THR A 39 4.93 6.60 -4.66
CA THR A 39 4.34 7.76 -5.35
C THR A 39 3.85 7.37 -6.74
N LEU A 40 4.67 6.65 -7.51
CA LEU A 40 4.30 6.16 -8.85
C LEU A 40 3.10 5.22 -8.79
N TYR A 41 3.06 4.30 -7.82
CA TYR A 41 1.93 3.42 -7.59
C TYR A 41 0.63 4.20 -7.32
N ARG A 42 0.66 5.21 -6.44
CA ARG A 42 -0.52 6.00 -6.06
C ARG A 42 -1.05 6.92 -7.16
N ARG A 43 -0.23 7.26 -8.16
CA ARG A 43 -0.67 8.05 -9.33
C ARG A 43 -1.61 7.25 -10.24
N LYS A 44 -1.55 5.91 -10.21
CA LYS A 44 -2.41 5.06 -11.03
C LYS A 44 -3.80 5.00 -10.42
N LYS A 45 -4.80 5.46 -11.19
CA LYS A 45 -6.22 5.31 -10.84
C LYS A 45 -6.60 3.84 -10.87
N ARG A 46 -7.25 3.39 -9.80
CA ARG A 46 -7.70 2.00 -9.61
C ARG A 46 -8.99 2.00 -8.81
N ILE A 47 -9.67 0.85 -8.79
CA ILE A 47 -10.75 0.57 -7.85
C ILE A 47 -10.38 -0.69 -7.10
N LEU A 48 -10.32 -0.59 -5.78
CA LEU A 48 -10.08 -1.68 -4.85
C LEU A 48 -11.43 -2.27 -4.47
N ARG A 49 -11.79 -3.43 -5.05
CA ARG A 49 -13.03 -4.13 -4.73
C ARG A 49 -12.74 -5.24 -3.74
N ILE A 50 -13.26 -5.08 -2.53
CA ILE A 50 -13.12 -6.08 -1.47
C ILE A 50 -14.45 -6.81 -1.31
N SER A 51 -14.38 -8.14 -1.27
CA SER A 51 -15.54 -9.00 -1.18
C SER A 51 -15.45 -9.93 0.03
N TRP A 52 -16.43 -9.84 0.92
CA TRP A 52 -16.62 -10.77 2.03
C TRP A 52 -17.60 -11.87 1.66
N PRO A 53 -17.39 -13.10 2.17
CA PRO A 53 -18.45 -14.10 2.15
C PRO A 53 -19.66 -13.57 2.93
N GLY A 54 -20.84 -13.97 2.50
CA GLY A 54 -22.10 -13.71 3.18
C GLY A 54 -22.90 -14.99 3.32
N VAL A 55 -24.11 -14.88 3.86
CA VAL A 55 -25.00 -16.04 4.01
C VAL A 55 -25.55 -16.45 2.63
N GLY A 56 -25.40 -17.72 2.27
CA GLY A 56 -25.80 -18.26 0.96
C GLY A 56 -24.88 -17.77 -0.18
N LYS A 57 -25.47 -17.48 -1.35
CA LYS A 57 -24.71 -17.00 -2.54
C LYS A 57 -24.43 -15.49 -2.54
N LYS A 58 -24.78 -14.76 -1.46
CA LYS A 58 -24.63 -13.29 -1.41
C LYS A 58 -23.23 -12.94 -0.93
N LYS A 59 -22.52 -12.10 -1.70
CA LYS A 59 -21.27 -11.48 -1.28
C LYS A 59 -21.53 -10.06 -0.80
N ARG A 60 -20.85 -9.65 0.26
CA ARG A 60 -20.85 -8.24 0.69
C ARG A 60 -19.64 -7.57 0.03
N VAL A 61 -19.86 -6.50 -0.72
CA VAL A 61 -18.83 -5.88 -1.57
C VAL A 61 -18.69 -4.41 -1.20
N TRP A 62 -17.44 -3.98 -1.02
CA TRP A 62 -17.07 -2.58 -0.90
C TRP A 62 -16.04 -2.24 -1.96
N GLU A 63 -16.11 -1.02 -2.46
CA GLU A 63 -15.21 -0.52 -3.49
C GLU A 63 -14.63 0.80 -3.05
N PHE A 64 -13.31 0.94 -3.19
CA PHE A 64 -12.57 2.13 -2.79
C PHE A 64 -11.65 2.60 -3.92
N THR A 65 -11.43 3.91 -4.04
CA THR A 65 -10.50 4.48 -5.03
C THR A 65 -9.05 4.51 -4.54
N THR A 66 -8.83 4.49 -3.23
CA THR A 66 -7.49 4.43 -2.63
C THR A 66 -7.45 3.58 -1.35
N GLU A 67 -6.26 3.12 -0.98
CA GLU A 67 -6.04 2.41 0.27
C GLU A 67 -6.32 3.29 1.50
N GLU A 68 -6.13 4.62 1.41
CA GLU A 68 -6.45 5.54 2.51
C GLU A 68 -7.94 5.53 2.87
N PHE A 69 -8.84 5.54 1.87
CA PHE A 69 -10.28 5.47 2.13
C PHE A 69 -10.69 4.12 2.72
N TYR A 70 -10.17 3.03 2.14
CA TYR A 70 -10.37 1.68 2.65
C TYR A 70 -9.89 1.55 4.12
N GLN A 71 -8.65 1.97 4.42
CA GLN A 71 -8.09 1.88 5.77
C GLN A 71 -8.88 2.73 6.76
N LYS A 72 -9.29 3.95 6.37
CA LYS A 72 -10.13 4.80 7.21
C LYS A 72 -11.47 4.12 7.51
N ALA A 73 -12.11 3.52 6.51
CA ALA A 73 -13.36 2.79 6.70
C ALA A 73 -13.17 1.59 7.63
N PHE A 74 -12.07 0.85 7.49
CA PHE A 74 -11.72 -0.28 8.36
C PHE A 74 -11.54 0.15 9.81
N TYR A 75 -10.67 1.14 10.06
CA TYR A 75 -10.37 1.61 11.42
C TYR A 75 -11.55 2.30 12.10
N SER A 76 -12.48 2.86 11.32
CA SER A 76 -13.73 3.42 11.85
C SER A 76 -14.79 2.35 12.16
N GLY A 77 -14.54 1.08 11.85
CA GLY A 77 -15.51 -0.01 12.03
C GLY A 77 -16.64 -0.02 11.00
N ASN A 78 -16.50 0.70 9.89
CA ASN A 78 -17.54 0.81 8.85
C ASN A 78 -17.55 -0.38 7.89
N ILE A 79 -16.54 -1.24 7.94
CA ILE A 79 -16.46 -2.50 7.21
C ILE A 79 -16.08 -3.65 8.15
N PRO A 80 -16.43 -4.91 7.83
CA PRO A 80 -16.19 -6.04 8.72
C PRO A 80 -14.69 -6.34 8.90
N GLY A 81 -14.37 -7.04 9.99
CA GLY A 81 -13.05 -7.66 10.17
C GLY A 81 -12.71 -8.65 9.04
N PHE A 82 -11.42 -8.89 8.82
CA PHE A 82 -10.98 -9.89 7.85
C PHE A 82 -11.23 -11.30 8.37
N GLU A 83 -11.95 -12.09 7.58
CA GLU A 83 -12.25 -13.49 7.84
C GLU A 83 -11.78 -14.37 6.67
N ARG A 84 -11.84 -15.70 6.86
CA ARG A 84 -11.47 -16.63 5.79
C ARG A 84 -12.41 -16.45 4.60
N GLY A 85 -11.84 -16.30 3.41
CA GLY A 85 -12.59 -16.16 2.16
C GLY A 85 -12.85 -14.72 1.72
N VAL A 86 -12.33 -13.73 2.46
CA VAL A 86 -12.28 -12.35 1.96
C VAL A 86 -11.30 -12.26 0.79
N SER A 87 -11.68 -11.57 -0.28
CA SER A 87 -10.85 -11.38 -1.48
C SER A 87 -10.77 -9.91 -1.88
N LEU A 88 -9.61 -9.47 -2.36
CA LEU A 88 -9.39 -8.16 -2.98
C LEU A 88 -9.16 -8.31 -4.48
N GLU A 89 -9.92 -7.56 -5.28
CA GLU A 89 -9.71 -7.36 -6.71
C GLU A 89 -9.23 -5.92 -6.93
N VAL A 90 -8.15 -5.76 -7.72
CA VAL A 90 -7.65 -4.44 -8.15
C VAL A 90 -8.07 -4.23 -9.60
N ILE A 91 -9.02 -3.33 -9.81
CA ILE A 91 -9.52 -2.97 -11.13
C ILE A 91 -8.71 -1.77 -11.60
N GLU A 92 -7.77 -2.02 -12.51
CA GLU A 92 -6.90 -0.99 -13.08
C GLU A 92 -7.66 -0.13 -14.12
N ASN A 93 -7.26 1.13 -14.24
CA ASN A 93 -7.86 2.06 -15.20
C ASN A 93 -7.59 1.65 -16.66
N ASP A 94 -8.59 1.05 -17.29
CA ASP A 94 -8.62 0.65 -18.70
C ASP A 94 -8.93 1.82 -19.67
N ARG A 95 -9.05 3.05 -19.15
CA ARG A 95 -9.38 4.30 -19.86
C ARG A 95 -10.82 4.36 -20.41
N SER A 96 -11.65 3.36 -20.13
CA SER A 96 -13.05 3.32 -20.55
C SER A 96 -13.89 4.43 -19.92
N ALA A 97 -14.99 4.81 -20.57
CA ALA A 97 -15.94 5.77 -20.03
C ALA A 97 -16.65 5.21 -18.78
N SER A 98 -16.93 3.90 -18.75
CA SER A 98 -17.52 3.21 -17.60
C SER A 98 -16.61 3.27 -16.39
N PHE A 99 -15.32 2.97 -16.53
CA PHE A 99 -14.35 3.09 -15.45
C PHE A 99 -14.27 4.52 -14.93
N LYS A 100 -14.12 5.52 -15.82
CA LYS A 100 -14.03 6.93 -15.44
C LYS A 100 -15.25 7.38 -14.63
N LYS A 101 -16.45 7.02 -15.08
CA LYS A 101 -17.71 7.33 -14.40
C LYS A 101 -17.80 6.64 -13.03
N HIS A 102 -17.46 5.35 -12.96
CA HIS A 102 -17.52 4.57 -11.71
C HIS A 102 -16.52 5.08 -10.68
N HIS A 103 -15.28 5.30 -11.09
CA HIS A 103 -14.23 5.87 -10.24
C HIS A 103 -14.57 7.28 -9.75
N ALA A 104 -15.15 8.13 -10.60
CA ALA A 104 -15.55 9.49 -10.19
C ALA A 104 -16.62 9.44 -9.08
N ARG A 105 -17.64 8.60 -9.25
CA ARG A 105 -18.70 8.39 -8.26
C ARG A 105 -18.16 7.92 -6.90
N LEU A 106 -17.24 6.96 -6.90
CA LEU A 106 -16.62 6.47 -5.66
C LEU A 106 -15.81 7.57 -4.97
N ARG A 107 -15.01 8.32 -5.73
CA ARG A 107 -14.21 9.44 -5.21
C ARG A 107 -15.07 10.54 -4.57
N GLU A 108 -16.20 10.88 -5.17
CA GLU A 108 -17.16 11.85 -4.61
C GLU A 108 -17.79 11.36 -3.31
N ALA A 109 -18.00 10.04 -3.18
CA ALA A 109 -18.50 9.41 -1.95
C ALA A 109 -17.44 9.27 -0.85
N GLY A 110 -16.18 9.63 -1.11
CA GLY A 110 -15.07 9.39 -0.19
C GLY A 110 -14.72 7.90 -0.05
N CYS A 111 -15.00 7.13 -1.10
CA CYS A 111 -14.68 5.72 -1.21
C CYS A 111 -13.51 5.52 -2.17
#